data_AF-A0A418M4H7-F1
#
_entry.id   AF-A0A418M4H7-F1
#
_cell.length_a   1.000
_cell.length_b   1.000
_cell.length_c   1.000
_cell.angle_alpha   90.00
_cell.angle_beta   90.00
_cell.angle_gamma   90.00
#
_symmetry.space_group_name_H-M   'P 1'
#
loop_
_entity.id
_entity.type
_entity.pdbx_description
1 polymer ?
#
loop_
_entity_poly.entity_id
_entity_poly.type
_entity_poly.pdbx_seq_one_letter_code
_entity_poly.pdbx_strand_id
1 'polypeptide(L)'
;MRKQPTINPSKNALWAAYRCAAPMLRAEIILELKKIGLFRYWWETASKADYDLRMAKAPLRDVFVRLMPESAPMFGLKAPSKPRKSAPENGTLSLFN
;
A
#
# COMPACT_ATOMS: atom_id res chain seq x y z
N MET A 1 1.50 15.40 19.59
CA MET A 1 0.39 15.37 18.60
C MET A 1 0.98 15.31 17.20
N ARG A 2 0.89 14.17 16.50
CA ARG A 2 1.32 14.10 15.10
C ARG A 2 0.25 14.81 14.26
N LYS A 3 0.57 15.99 13.72
CA LYS A 3 -0.30 16.70 12.76
C LYS A 3 -0.62 15.71 11.62
N GLN A 4 -1.88 15.34 11.48
CA GLN A 4 -2.32 14.59 10.32
C GLN A 4 -2.03 15.44 9.08
N PRO A 5 -1.40 14.89 8.03
CA PRO A 5 -1.15 15.65 6.83
C PRO A 5 -2.50 16.06 6.24
N THR A 6 -2.74 17.36 6.13
CA THR A 6 -3.85 17.93 5.37
C THR A 6 -3.79 17.37 3.96
N ILE A 7 -4.70 16.45 3.66
CA ILE A 7 -4.80 15.81 2.35
C ILE A 7 -5.22 16.90 1.38
N ASN A 8 -4.31 17.26 0.48
CA ASN A 8 -4.56 18.24 -0.57
C ASN A 8 -5.69 17.67 -1.45
N PRO A 9 -6.83 18.38 -1.65
CA PRO A 9 -8.02 17.82 -2.28
C PRO A 9 -7.81 17.42 -3.75
N SER A 10 -6.70 17.82 -4.37
CA SER A 10 -6.36 17.50 -5.77
C SER A 10 -5.74 16.11 -5.99
N LYS A 11 -5.63 15.25 -4.97
CA LYS A 11 -4.78 14.04 -5.05
C LYS A 11 -5.52 12.76 -4.64
N ASN A 12 -5.30 11.69 -5.40
CA ASN A 12 -5.95 10.40 -5.15
C ASN A 12 -5.50 9.71 -3.84
N ALA A 13 -6.24 8.68 -3.42
CA ALA A 13 -6.01 7.94 -2.17
C ALA A 13 -4.60 7.31 -2.09
N LEU A 14 -4.06 6.81 -3.20
CA LEU A 14 -2.72 6.23 -3.24
C LEU A 14 -1.64 7.28 -2.98
N TRP A 15 -1.82 8.50 -3.48
CA TRP A 15 -0.90 9.60 -3.19
C TRP A 15 -0.90 9.97 -1.70
N ALA A 16 -2.07 10.01 -1.06
CA ALA A 16 -2.16 10.28 0.37
C ALA A 16 -1.43 9.20 1.18
N ALA A 17 -1.63 7.93 0.85
CA ALA A 17 -0.92 6.81 1.48
C ALA A 17 0.60 6.93 1.28
N TYR A 18 1.04 7.19 0.04
CA TYR A 18 2.45 7.41 -0.29
C TYR A 18 3.07 8.56 0.53
N ARG A 19 2.33 9.66 0.75
CA ARG A 19 2.84 10.80 1.55
C ARG A 19 2.98 10.46 3.03
N CYS A 20 2.09 9.62 3.56
CA CYS A 20 2.11 9.12 4.94
C CYS A 20 3.16 8.02 5.17
N ALA A 21 3.62 7.35 4.12
CA ALA A 21 4.65 6.32 4.20
C ALA A 21 5.99 6.84 4.74
N ALA A 22 6.79 5.94 5.32
CA ALA A 22 8.11 6.26 5.84
C ALA A 22 9.02 6.83 4.72
N PRO A 23 9.91 7.80 5.02
CA PRO A 23 10.78 8.41 4.02
C PRO A 23 11.59 7.41 3.19
N MET A 24 12.08 6.35 3.84
CA MET A 24 12.85 5.28 3.19
C MET A 24 11.99 4.49 2.19
N LEU A 25 10.76 4.13 2.57
CA LEU A 25 9.82 3.43 1.69
C LEU A 25 9.47 4.27 0.46
N ARG A 26 9.30 5.59 0.63
CA ARG A 26 9.07 6.50 -0.49
C ARG A 26 10.25 6.53 -1.46
N ALA A 27 11.48 6.55 -0.94
CA ALA A 27 12.68 6.53 -1.77
C ALA A 27 12.78 5.22 -2.57
N GLU A 28 12.46 4.09 -1.95
CA GLU A 28 12.43 2.77 -2.60
C GLU A 28 11.38 2.71 -3.72
N ILE A 29 10.16 3.20 -3.46
CA ILE A 29 9.10 3.32 -4.48
C ILE A 29 9.60 4.18 -5.66
N ILE A 30 10.18 5.35 -5.40
CA ILE A 30 10.70 6.21 -6.48
C ILE A 30 11.75 5.46 -7.32
N LEU A 31 12.66 4.74 -6.67
CA LEU A 31 13.75 4.03 -7.33
C LEU A 31 13.22 2.90 -8.21
N GLU A 32 12.29 2.09 -7.70
CA GLU A 32 11.64 1.02 -8.45
C GLU A 32 10.82 1.56 -9.63
N LEU A 33 10.07 2.65 -9.43
CA LEU A 33 9.31 3.30 -10.49
C LEU A 33 10.21 3.89 -11.59
N LYS A 34 11.40 4.38 -11.24
CA LYS A 34 12.39 4.85 -12.23
C LYS A 34 12.97 3.69 -13.03
N LYS A 35 13.30 2.55 -12.39
CA LYS A 35 13.81 1.35 -13.08
C LYS A 35 12.85 0.86 -14.18
N ILE A 36 11.55 0.90 -13.92
CA ILE A 36 10.52 0.45 -14.87
C ILE A 36 9.96 1.59 -15.75
N GLY A 37 10.54 2.80 -15.69
CA GLY A 37 10.11 3.93 -16.53
C GLY A 37 8.72 4.50 -16.21
N LEU A 38 8.13 4.19 -15.04
CA LEU A 38 6.78 4.64 -14.65
C LEU A 38 6.77 5.84 -13.70
N PHE A 39 7.94 6.37 -13.32
CA PHE A 39 8.02 7.50 -12.39
C PHE A 39 7.24 8.74 -12.88
N ARG A 40 7.39 9.12 -14.16
CA ARG A 40 6.68 10.28 -14.73
C ARG A 40 5.17 10.06 -14.76
N TYR A 41 4.74 8.87 -15.20
CA TYR A 41 3.35 8.48 -15.21
C TYR A 41 2.74 8.49 -13.80
N TRP A 42 3.46 7.97 -12.80
CA TRP A 42 3.05 8.04 -11.40
C TRP A 42 2.87 9.49 -10.95
N TRP A 43 3.82 10.37 -11.24
CA TRP A 43 3.76 11.76 -10.83
C TRP A 43 2.55 12.50 -11.40
N GLU A 44 2.26 12.29 -12.69
CA GLU A 44 1.09 12.86 -13.36
C GLU A 44 -0.21 12.30 -12.78
N THR A 45 -0.29 10.98 -12.59
CA THR A 45 -1.46 10.28 -12.02
C THR A 45 -1.72 10.66 -10.57
N ALA A 46 -0.68 10.76 -9.75
CA ALA A 46 -0.74 11.17 -8.35
C ALA A 46 -1.27 12.59 -8.13
N SER A 47 -1.16 13.43 -9.16
CA SER A 47 -1.62 14.82 -9.13
C SER A 47 -3.11 14.97 -9.51
N LYS A 48 -3.79 13.86 -9.85
CA LYS A 48 -5.22 13.83 -10.20
C LYS A 48 -6.03 13.29 -9.02
N ALA A 49 -7.06 14.01 -8.61
CA ALA A 49 -7.93 13.63 -7.49
C ALA A 49 -8.76 12.38 -7.81
N ASP A 50 -9.36 12.35 -9.00
CA ASP A 50 -10.35 11.34 -9.41
C ASP A 50 -9.77 10.23 -10.28
N TYR A 51 -8.44 10.01 -10.22
CA TYR A 51 -7.84 8.94 -11.01
C TYR A 51 -8.27 7.56 -10.49
N ASP A 52 -8.91 6.78 -11.35
CA ASP A 52 -9.29 5.40 -11.03
C ASP A 52 -8.06 4.49 -10.99
N LEU A 53 -7.63 4.15 -9.77
CA LEU A 53 -6.49 3.28 -9.52
C LEU A 53 -6.70 1.86 -10.03
N ARG A 54 -7.93 1.42 -10.30
CA ARG A 54 -8.20 0.13 -10.95
C ARG A 54 -7.72 0.10 -12.40
N MET A 55 -7.56 1.26 -13.03
CA MET A 55 -7.02 1.42 -14.38
C MET A 55 -5.50 1.70 -14.40
N ALA A 56 -4.85 1.68 -13.23
CA ALA A 56 -3.41 1.87 -13.15
C ALA A 56 -2.66 0.77 -13.91
N LYS A 57 -1.56 1.15 -14.56
CA LYS A 57 -0.66 0.18 -15.23
C LYS A 57 -0.26 -0.94 -14.25
N ALA A 58 -0.37 -2.20 -14.67
CA ALA A 58 -0.04 -3.34 -13.82
C ALA A 58 1.34 -3.24 -13.15
N PRO A 59 2.44 -2.84 -13.83
CA PRO A 59 3.74 -2.70 -13.17
C PRO A 59 3.77 -1.59 -12.12
N LEU A 60 2.95 -0.55 -12.24
CA LEU A 60 2.80 0.49 -11.19
C LEU A 60 2.18 -0.15 -9.95
N ARG A 61 1.04 -0.81 -10.13
CA ARG A 61 0.31 -1.50 -9.08
C ARG A 61 1.21 -2.49 -8.36
N ASP A 62 1.98 -3.29 -9.09
CA ASP A 62 2.79 -4.35 -8.50
C ASP A 62 3.92 -3.78 -7.61
N VAL A 63 4.52 -2.64 -7.98
CA VAL A 63 5.47 -1.92 -7.12
C VAL A 63 4.80 -1.46 -5.83
N PHE A 64 3.62 -0.83 -5.92
CA PHE A 64 2.91 -0.35 -4.75
C PHE A 64 2.39 -1.49 -3.87
N VAL A 65 1.85 -2.57 -4.43
CA VAL A 65 1.36 -3.72 -3.64
C VAL A 65 2.51 -4.44 -2.95
N ARG A 66 3.68 -4.54 -3.60
CA ARG A 66 4.87 -5.16 -3.01
C ARG A 66 5.45 -4.35 -1.86
N LEU A 67 5.57 -3.03 -2.04
CA LEU A 67 6.21 -2.14 -1.07
C LEU A 67 5.23 -1.60 -0.02
N MET A 68 3.97 -1.44 -0.38
CA MET A 68 2.86 -0.97 0.45
C MET A 68 1.65 -1.91 0.31
N PRO A 69 1.66 -3.09 0.95
CA PRO A 69 0.58 -4.07 0.84
C PRO A 69 -0.81 -3.50 1.20
N GLU A 70 -0.85 -2.49 2.06
CA GLU A 70 -2.07 -1.75 2.44
C GLU A 70 -2.70 -0.97 1.27
N SER A 71 -1.97 -0.77 0.18
CA SER A 71 -2.47 -0.14 -1.04
C SER A 71 -3.22 -1.10 -1.97
N ALA A 72 -3.08 -2.41 -1.81
CA ALA A 72 -3.81 -3.43 -2.58
C ALA A 72 -5.32 -3.17 -2.76
N PRO A 73 -6.10 -2.84 -1.70
CA PRO A 73 -7.52 -2.55 -1.86
C PRO A 73 -7.80 -1.32 -2.75
N MET A 74 -6.87 -0.37 -2.83
CA MET A 74 -7.01 0.81 -3.69
C MET A 74 -6.97 0.44 -5.17
N PHE A 75 -6.31 -0.67 -5.53
CA PHE A 75 -6.26 -1.19 -6.90
C PHE A 75 -7.38 -2.22 -7.19
N GLY A 76 -8.36 -2.37 -6.29
CA GLY A 76 -9.41 -3.38 -6.41
C GLY A 76 -8.92 -4.81 -6.15
N LEU A 77 -7.70 -4.99 -5.62
CA LEU A 77 -7.22 -6.29 -5.19
C LEU A 77 -7.70 -6.57 -3.76
N LYS A 78 -8.00 -7.84 -3.44
CA LYS A 78 -8.21 -8.23 -2.05
C LYS A 78 -6.92 -7.92 -1.29
N ALA A 79 -7.00 -7.06 -0.28
CA ALA A 79 -5.88 -6.82 0.63
C ALA A 79 -5.38 -8.20 1.13
N PRO A 80 -4.06 -8.44 1.22
CA PRO A 80 -3.59 -9.66 1.84
C PRO A 80 -4.17 -9.69 3.25
N SER A 81 -5.12 -10.60 3.49
CA SER A 81 -5.61 -10.91 4.81
C SER A 81 -4.37 -11.14 5.67
N LYS A 82 -4.14 -10.30 6.68
CA LYS A 82 -3.10 -10.50 7.69
C LYS A 82 -2.97 -11.99 7.98
N PRO A 83 -1.77 -12.55 8.17
CA PRO A 83 -1.65 -13.92 8.64
C PRO A 83 -2.47 -14.01 9.93
N ARG A 84 -3.57 -14.76 9.84
CA ARG A 84 -4.34 -15.23 10.97
C ARG A 84 -3.29 -15.86 11.87
N LYS A 85 -3.03 -15.27 13.05
CA LYS A 85 -2.23 -15.93 14.08
C LYS A 85 -2.90 -17.29 14.29
N SER A 86 -2.30 -18.32 13.73
CA SER A 86 -2.55 -19.70 14.08
C SER A 86 -2.04 -19.83 15.52
N ALA A 87 -2.93 -19.65 16.48
CA ALA A 87 -2.75 -20.30 17.77
C ALA A 87 -3.38 -21.68 17.61
N PRO A 88 -2.60 -22.77 17.53
CA PRO A 88 -3.12 -24.04 18.00
C PRO A 88 -3.25 -23.89 19.51
N GLU A 89 -4.47 -23.76 20.04
CA GLU A 89 -4.72 -24.18 21.42
C GLU A 89 -4.40 -25.68 21.46
N ASN A 90 -3.16 -26.00 21.81
CA ASN A 90 -2.77 -27.34 22.23
C ASN A 90 -3.69 -27.70 23.40
N GLY A 91 -4.52 -28.72 23.18
CA GLY A 91 -5.46 -29.23 24.15
C GLY A 91 -4.77 -29.47 25.49
N THR A 92 -5.31 -28.83 26.52
CA THR A 92 -5.12 -29.22 27.91
C THR A 92 -5.56 -30.68 28.05
N LEU A 93 -4.60 -31.61 27.99
CA LEU A 93 -4.78 -32.94 28.56
C LEU A 93 -4.70 -32.79 30.07
N SER A 94 -5.87 -32.65 30.72
CA SER A 94 -5.99 -32.89 32.16
C SER A 94 -5.72 -34.37 32.42
N LEU A 95 -4.48 -34.67 32.80
CA LEU A 95 -4.08 -35.94 33.41
C LEU A 95 -3.90 -35.70 34.92
N PHE A 96 -5.02 -35.68 35.63
CA PHE A 96 -5.03 -35.99 37.05
C PHE A 96 -5.82 -37.29 37.22
N ASN A 97 -5.09 -38.33 37.60
CA ASN A 97 -5.60 -39.53 38.25
C ASN A 97 -4.93 -39.60 39.62
#